data_AF-A0A956CSM1-F1
#
_entry.id   AF-A0A956CSM1-F1
#
_cell.length_a   1.000
_cell.length_b   1.000
_cell.length_c   1.000
_cell.angle_alpha   90.00
_cell.angle_beta   90.00
_cell.angle_gamma   90.00
#
_symmetry.space_group_name_H-M   'P 1'
#
loop_
_entity.id
_entity.type
_entity.pdbx_description
1 polymer ?
#
loop_
_entity_poly.entity_id
_entity_poly.type
_entity_poly.pdbx_seq_one_letter_code
_entity_poly.pdbx_strand_id
1 'polypeptide(L)'
;MTARLVAALLSLLGLAGCAMEASGIGAPTTAPAEGDRVGPAGRRALDWLATTDVEMGVDTLVSMQVYGERRGDPRGLEVAALRRDAPSAGDLARYGRLLEIDKTPFPPGSLDGVAPSATRPNPLDTLDDDRIVQCLDEVLACDVSPTCIEYLELDDRWGYVLTHQAVTLVFARWVGCDLAPLDVEARRRTFAANLIAELEADPYAWDLFYERVAMLGELGFASAIDPAWFETILRAQTAEGCFSPMPGDPCHPHPTGVALWALAHAPAD
;
A
#
# COMPACT_ATOMS: atom_id res chain seq x y z
N MET A 1 5.93 23.33 16.63
CA MET A 1 5.50 23.50 15.22
C MET A 1 4.80 22.21 14.87
N THR A 2 3.55 22.18 15.29
CA THR A 2 2.87 21.06 15.92
C THR A 2 1.45 21.02 15.35
N ALA A 3 0.94 19.82 15.07
CA ALA A 3 -0.49 19.50 15.08
C ALA A 3 -1.42 20.54 14.41
N ARG A 4 -1.21 20.81 13.11
CA ARG A 4 -2.13 21.62 12.30
C ARG A 4 -2.48 20.91 11.00
N LEU A 5 -3.07 19.72 11.07
CA LEU A 5 -3.79 19.17 9.91
C LEU A 5 -4.86 18.09 10.23
N VAL A 6 -5.34 18.01 11.47
CA VAL A 6 -6.31 16.97 11.90
C VAL A 6 -7.69 17.54 12.29
N ALA A 7 -8.00 18.81 12.00
CA ALA A 7 -9.30 19.38 12.37
C ALA A 7 -9.82 20.40 11.35
N ALA A 8 -10.16 19.93 10.14
CA ALA A 8 -10.99 20.69 9.20
C ALA A 8 -11.61 19.80 8.13
N LEU A 9 -12.56 18.92 8.48
CA LEU A 9 -13.56 18.37 7.54
C LEU A 9 -14.71 17.66 8.28
N LEU A 10 -15.37 18.41 9.16
CA LEU A 10 -16.68 18.10 9.70
C LEU A 10 -17.51 19.39 9.62
N SER A 11 -18.16 19.60 8.48
CA SER A 11 -19.37 20.40 8.25
C SER A 11 -19.40 20.94 6.81
N LEU A 12 -20.27 20.38 5.95
CA LEU A 12 -21.17 21.11 5.04
C LEU A 12 -21.74 20.17 3.96
N LEU A 13 -23.00 19.74 4.16
CA LEU A 13 -24.14 19.92 3.24
C LEU A 13 -25.21 18.87 3.53
N GLY A 14 -26.27 19.30 4.23
CA GLY A 14 -27.58 18.74 3.97
C GLY A 14 -28.13 19.39 2.70
N LEU A 15 -28.70 18.60 1.79
CA LEU A 15 -29.82 18.99 0.93
C LEU A 15 -30.48 17.75 0.33
N ALA A 16 -31.81 17.71 0.49
CA ALA A 16 -32.84 17.23 -0.42
C ALA A 16 -32.72 15.82 -1.05
N GLY A 17 -33.72 14.99 -0.74
CA GLY A 17 -34.00 13.77 -1.47
C GLY A 17 -34.40 14.04 -2.92
N CYS A 18 -33.77 13.28 -3.82
CA CYS A 18 -34.30 12.98 -5.15
C CYS A 18 -34.47 11.46 -5.22
N ALA A 19 -35.71 11.02 -5.41
CA ALA A 19 -36.01 9.66 -5.80
C ALA A 19 -35.46 9.44 -7.22
N MET A 20 -34.49 8.55 -7.39
CA MET A 20 -34.10 8.07 -8.71
C MET A 20 -34.96 6.88 -9.09
N GLU A 21 -35.71 7.01 -10.19
CA GLU A 21 -36.41 5.91 -10.83
C GLU A 21 -35.39 4.88 -11.36
N ALA A 22 -35.47 3.65 -10.84
CA ALA A 22 -34.72 2.52 -11.32
C ALA A 22 -35.27 2.07 -12.69
N SER A 23 -34.68 2.59 -13.76
CA SER A 23 -34.96 2.13 -15.12
C SER A 23 -34.10 0.91 -15.48
N GLY A 24 -34.76 -0.22 -15.70
CA GLY A 24 -34.36 -1.26 -16.66
C GLY A 24 -33.06 -2.03 -16.36
N ILE A 25 -33.18 -3.11 -15.60
CA ILE A 25 -32.15 -4.17 -15.55
C ILE A 25 -32.15 -4.89 -16.91
N GLY A 26 -31.24 -4.50 -17.79
CA GLY A 26 -30.90 -5.27 -18.98
C GLY A 26 -30.23 -6.58 -18.58
N ALA A 27 -30.55 -7.65 -19.31
CA ALA A 27 -29.98 -8.98 -19.08
C ALA A 27 -28.43 -8.92 -19.13
N PRO A 28 -27.73 -9.71 -18.30
CA PRO A 28 -26.28 -9.70 -18.22
C PRO A 28 -25.70 -10.16 -19.56
N THR A 29 -25.06 -9.22 -20.25
CA THR A 29 -24.14 -9.52 -21.34
C THR A 29 -23.07 -10.44 -20.78
N THR A 30 -22.88 -11.61 -21.37
CA THR A 30 -21.82 -12.55 -20.99
C THR A 30 -20.49 -11.79 -21.01
N ALA A 31 -19.90 -11.62 -19.82
CA ALA A 31 -18.61 -10.95 -19.67
C ALA A 31 -17.58 -11.67 -20.56
N PRO A 32 -16.72 -10.93 -21.29
CA PRO A 32 -15.61 -11.55 -22.01
C PRO A 32 -14.81 -12.43 -21.04
N ALA A 33 -14.26 -13.53 -21.55
CA ALA A 33 -13.37 -14.40 -20.77
C ALA A 33 -12.34 -13.52 -20.04
N GLU A 34 -12.21 -13.70 -18.73
CA GLU A 34 -11.27 -13.02 -17.84
C GLU A 34 -9.84 -13.26 -18.35
N GLY A 35 -9.39 -12.44 -19.30
CA GLY A 35 -7.99 -12.31 -19.65
C GLY A 35 -7.30 -11.34 -18.70
N ASP A 36 -5.97 -11.37 -18.68
CA ASP A 36 -5.14 -10.52 -17.82
C ASP A 36 -5.52 -9.03 -17.89
N ARG A 37 -6.28 -8.59 -16.89
CA ARG A 37 -6.68 -7.19 -16.69
C ARG A 37 -5.63 -6.41 -15.90
N VAL A 38 -4.76 -7.10 -15.17
CA VAL A 38 -3.73 -6.51 -14.32
C VAL A 38 -2.64 -5.88 -15.17
N GLY A 39 -2.15 -6.57 -16.20
CA GLY A 39 -1.13 -6.05 -17.12
C GLY A 39 -1.56 -4.73 -17.80
N PRO A 40 -2.72 -4.68 -18.47
CA PRO A 40 -3.24 -3.43 -19.06
C PRO A 40 -3.48 -2.32 -18.03
N ALA A 41 -3.96 -2.62 -16.83
CA ALA A 41 -4.17 -1.62 -15.78
C ALA A 41 -2.83 -1.05 -15.28
N GLY A 42 -1.85 -1.92 -15.02
CA GLY A 42 -0.51 -1.49 -14.58
C GLY A 42 0.19 -0.63 -15.62
N ARG A 43 0.09 -0.97 -16.92
CA ARG A 43 0.63 -0.12 -17.99
C ARG A 43 0.00 1.27 -18.02
N ARG A 44 -1.33 1.40 -17.83
CA ARG A 44 -1.97 2.73 -17.75
C ARG A 44 -1.48 3.55 -16.55
N ALA A 45 -1.28 2.91 -15.40
CA ALA A 45 -0.71 3.58 -14.23
C ALA A 45 0.72 4.04 -14.47
N LEU A 46 1.56 3.19 -15.08
CA LEU A 46 2.93 3.54 -15.47
C LEU A 46 2.96 4.68 -16.51
N ASP A 47 2.03 4.69 -17.47
CA ASP A 47 1.90 5.76 -18.47
C ASP A 47 1.60 7.10 -17.80
N TRP A 48 0.66 7.12 -16.85
CA TRP A 48 0.33 8.33 -16.09
C TRP A 48 1.53 8.80 -15.23
N LEU A 49 2.18 7.88 -14.50
CA LEU A 49 3.34 8.16 -13.66
C LEU A 49 4.55 8.69 -14.46
N ALA A 50 4.68 8.28 -15.72
CA ALA A 50 5.74 8.77 -16.60
C ALA A 50 5.56 10.25 -17.00
N THR A 51 4.31 10.75 -17.01
CA THR A 51 3.99 12.07 -17.56
C THR A 51 3.47 13.09 -16.55
N THR A 52 3.06 12.66 -15.36
CA THR A 52 2.53 13.56 -14.33
C THR A 52 3.57 14.59 -13.86
N ASP A 53 3.11 15.80 -13.59
CA ASP A 53 3.90 16.91 -13.01
C ASP A 53 3.77 16.99 -11.49
N VAL A 54 2.93 16.14 -10.88
CA VAL A 54 2.79 16.03 -9.43
C VAL A 54 4.08 15.47 -8.82
N GLU A 55 4.48 16.04 -7.68
CA GLU A 55 5.65 15.61 -6.90
C GLU A 55 5.54 14.12 -6.54
N MET A 56 6.67 13.41 -6.66
CA MET A 56 6.73 11.96 -6.55
C MET A 56 7.76 11.57 -5.49
N GLY A 57 7.36 10.75 -4.53
CA GLY A 57 8.25 10.22 -3.50
C GLY A 57 9.05 8.99 -3.96
N VAL A 58 10.04 8.61 -3.15
CA VAL A 58 10.85 7.40 -3.39
C VAL A 58 10.01 6.13 -3.33
N ASP A 59 9.00 6.08 -2.47
CA ASP A 59 8.01 5.00 -2.36
C ASP A 59 7.33 4.68 -3.70
N THR A 60 7.02 5.71 -4.50
CA THR A 60 6.35 5.55 -5.78
C THR A 60 7.30 4.93 -6.80
N LEU A 61 8.57 5.34 -6.82
CA LEU A 61 9.60 4.72 -7.66
C LEU A 61 9.89 3.26 -7.26
N VAL A 62 9.99 2.99 -5.95
CA VAL A 62 10.12 1.62 -5.41
C VAL A 62 8.96 0.75 -5.88
N SER A 63 7.74 1.27 -5.81
CA SER A 63 6.54 0.55 -6.23
C SER A 63 6.56 0.17 -7.72
N MET A 64 7.03 1.06 -8.59
CA MET A 64 7.20 0.78 -10.02
C MET A 64 8.26 -0.32 -10.26
N GLN A 65 9.36 -0.28 -9.49
CA GLN A 65 10.39 -1.33 -9.57
C GLN A 65 9.83 -2.68 -9.14
N VAL A 66 9.15 -2.74 -8.00
CA VAL A 66 8.50 -3.96 -7.48
C VAL A 66 7.53 -4.53 -8.50
N TYR A 67 6.67 -3.70 -9.10
CA TYR A 67 5.73 -4.14 -10.13
C TYR A 67 6.47 -4.71 -11.35
N GLY A 68 7.45 -3.97 -11.89
CA GLY A 68 8.19 -4.38 -13.08
C GLY A 68 8.94 -5.70 -12.89
N GLU A 69 9.60 -5.87 -11.74
CA GLU A 69 10.34 -7.09 -11.39
C GLU A 69 9.42 -8.30 -11.24
N ARG A 70 8.29 -8.17 -10.53
CA ARG A 70 7.42 -9.31 -10.21
C ARG A 70 6.50 -9.72 -11.35
N ARG A 71 6.04 -8.76 -12.15
CA ARG A 71 5.21 -9.04 -13.32
C ARG A 71 6.03 -9.29 -14.59
N GLY A 72 7.35 -9.11 -14.53
CA GLY A 72 8.22 -9.18 -15.70
C GLY A 72 7.90 -8.11 -16.75
N ASP A 73 7.36 -6.96 -16.32
CA ASP A 73 7.06 -5.83 -17.20
C ASP A 73 8.22 -4.80 -17.14
N PRO A 74 9.10 -4.75 -18.16
CA PRO A 74 10.26 -3.85 -18.15
C PRO A 74 9.88 -2.37 -18.05
N ARG A 75 8.64 -2.00 -18.41
CA ARG A 75 8.16 -0.62 -18.33
C ARG A 75 8.17 -0.09 -16.90
N GLY A 76 7.97 -0.94 -15.90
CA GLY A 76 8.06 -0.54 -14.49
C GLY A 76 9.46 -0.01 -14.14
N LEU A 77 10.50 -0.73 -14.55
CA LEU A 77 11.90 -0.34 -14.36
C LEU A 77 12.27 0.90 -15.19
N GLU A 78 11.79 0.98 -16.43
CA GLU A 78 12.03 2.11 -17.34
C GLU A 78 11.46 3.42 -16.80
N VAL A 79 10.21 3.42 -16.34
CA VAL A 79 9.55 4.62 -15.79
C VAL A 79 10.19 5.02 -14.46
N ALA A 80 10.53 4.06 -13.59
CA ALA A 80 11.26 4.36 -12.36
C ALA A 80 12.62 5.03 -12.64
N ALA A 81 13.36 4.56 -13.65
CA ALA A 81 14.62 5.16 -14.06
C ALA A 81 14.43 6.56 -14.68
N LEU A 82 13.41 6.75 -15.52
CA LEU A 82 13.07 8.06 -16.10
C LEU A 82 12.74 9.10 -15.03
N ARG A 83 12.10 8.68 -13.93
CA ARG A 83 11.63 9.55 -12.85
C ARG A 83 12.57 9.60 -11.65
N ARG A 84 13.81 9.10 -11.78
CA ARG A 84 14.77 8.99 -10.67
C ARG A 84 15.11 10.33 -9.99
N ASP A 85 15.04 11.43 -10.73
CA ASP A 85 15.31 12.78 -10.22
C ASP A 85 14.05 13.52 -9.75
N ALA A 86 12.88 12.87 -9.73
CA ALA A 86 11.62 13.47 -9.30
C ALA A 86 11.49 13.65 -7.77
N PRO A 87 11.94 12.70 -6.93
CA PRO A 87 11.90 12.89 -5.48
C PRO A 87 12.81 14.02 -5.00
N SER A 88 12.45 14.61 -3.86
CA SER A 88 13.25 15.68 -3.25
C SER A 88 14.66 15.18 -2.88
N ALA A 89 15.63 16.08 -2.82
CA ALA A 89 16.98 15.73 -2.37
C ALA A 89 17.01 15.15 -0.94
N GLY A 90 16.08 15.58 -0.08
CA GLY A 90 15.90 15.04 1.27
C GLY A 90 15.42 13.59 1.24
N ASP A 91 14.42 13.29 0.42
CA ASP A 91 13.91 11.92 0.27
C ASP A 91 14.93 10.99 -0.37
N LEU A 92 15.69 11.47 -1.37
CA LEU A 92 16.77 10.68 -1.96
C LEU A 92 17.90 10.42 -0.95
N ALA A 93 18.27 11.41 -0.14
CA ALA A 93 19.28 11.22 0.89
C ALA A 93 18.85 10.20 1.96
N ARG A 94 17.55 10.17 2.26
CA ARG A 94 16.97 9.33 3.32
C ARG A 94 16.62 7.92 2.84
N TYR A 95 15.92 7.82 1.72
CA TYR A 95 15.31 6.60 1.21
C TYR A 95 15.91 6.11 -0.12
N GLY A 96 16.78 6.88 -0.77
CA GLY A 96 17.29 6.58 -2.12
C GLY A 96 17.98 5.21 -2.24
N ARG A 97 18.54 4.69 -1.13
CA ARG A 97 19.09 3.32 -1.05
C ARG A 97 18.08 2.25 -1.46
N LEU A 98 16.78 2.46 -1.19
CA LEU A 98 15.72 1.52 -1.56
C LEU A 98 15.63 1.28 -3.07
N LEU A 99 16.08 2.24 -3.89
CA LEU A 99 16.07 2.13 -5.35
C LEU A 99 17.17 1.21 -5.90
N GLU A 100 18.12 0.80 -5.05
CA GLU A 100 19.34 0.09 -5.44
C GLU A 100 19.46 -1.31 -4.84
N ILE A 101 18.57 -1.65 -3.90
CA ILE A 101 18.56 -2.95 -3.23
C ILE A 101 17.54 -3.91 -3.87
N ASP A 102 17.80 -5.19 -3.65
CA ASP A 102 16.88 -6.28 -3.99
C ASP A 102 15.63 -6.21 -3.10
N LYS A 103 14.46 -6.39 -3.72
CA LYS A 103 13.13 -6.26 -3.08
C LYS A 103 12.43 -7.61 -2.96
N THR A 104 13.21 -8.65 -2.62
CA THR A 104 12.67 -9.98 -2.36
C THR A 104 11.68 -9.91 -1.19
N PRO A 105 10.42 -10.36 -1.37
CA PRO A 105 9.44 -10.38 -0.28
C PRO A 105 9.85 -11.38 0.81
N PHE A 106 9.13 -11.37 1.92
CA PHE A 106 9.24 -12.48 2.87
C PHE A 106 8.85 -13.81 2.22
N PRO A 107 9.45 -14.94 2.67
CA PRO A 107 9.05 -16.26 2.19
C PRO A 107 7.57 -16.53 2.51
N PRO A 108 6.89 -17.40 1.75
CA PRO A 108 5.49 -17.75 2.01
C PRO A 108 5.23 -18.13 3.48
N GLY A 109 4.19 -17.54 4.07
CA GLY A 109 3.76 -17.81 5.45
C GLY A 109 2.40 -18.52 5.54
N SER A 110 2.03 -18.93 6.75
CA SER A 110 0.68 -19.45 7.06
C SER A 110 0.02 -18.61 8.15
N LEU A 111 -1.30 -18.39 8.06
CA LEU A 111 -2.10 -17.73 9.09
C LEU A 111 -2.77 -18.73 10.05
N ASP A 112 -2.47 -20.02 9.95
CA ASP A 112 -3.10 -21.06 10.78
C ASP A 112 -2.94 -20.79 12.28
N GLY A 113 -4.06 -20.65 12.98
CA GLY A 113 -4.09 -20.39 14.42
C GLY A 113 -3.72 -18.97 14.84
N VAL A 114 -3.64 -18.02 13.90
CA VAL A 114 -3.42 -16.61 14.19
C VAL A 114 -4.75 -15.88 14.06
N ALA A 115 -5.18 -15.25 15.16
CA ALA A 115 -6.32 -14.35 15.16
C ALA A 115 -5.83 -12.90 15.00
N PRO A 116 -6.62 -12.02 14.37
CA PRO A 116 -6.35 -10.58 14.44
C PRO A 116 -6.47 -10.08 15.89
N SER A 117 -5.95 -8.88 16.13
CA SER A 117 -6.13 -8.16 17.38
C SER A 117 -7.60 -8.11 17.80
N ALA A 118 -7.83 -8.23 19.10
CA ALA A 118 -9.18 -8.17 19.68
C ALA A 118 -9.76 -6.74 19.68
N THR A 119 -8.94 -5.72 19.45
CA THR A 119 -9.43 -4.34 19.30
C THR A 119 -10.15 -4.20 17.95
N ARG A 120 -11.08 -3.25 17.86
CA ARG A 120 -11.80 -3.04 16.60
C ARG A 120 -10.90 -2.29 15.62
N PRO A 121 -10.87 -2.68 14.32
CA PRO A 121 -10.22 -1.89 13.29
C PRO A 121 -10.58 -0.40 13.35
N ASN A 122 -9.56 0.44 13.32
CA ASN A 122 -9.69 1.89 13.29
C ASN A 122 -8.78 2.47 12.20
N PRO A 123 -9.30 2.78 11.01
CA PRO A 123 -8.49 3.32 9.91
C PRO A 123 -7.91 4.70 10.22
N LEU A 124 -8.41 5.38 11.27
CA LEU A 124 -7.93 6.68 11.74
C LEU A 124 -6.99 6.54 12.95
N ASP A 125 -6.47 5.36 13.25
CA ASP A 125 -5.46 5.20 14.30
C ASP A 125 -4.19 5.94 13.90
N THR A 126 -3.67 6.74 14.84
CA THR A 126 -2.49 7.59 14.66
C THR A 126 -1.63 7.52 15.90
N LEU A 127 -0.31 7.69 15.72
CA LEU A 127 0.59 7.96 16.83
C LEU A 127 0.77 9.48 17.00
N ASP A 128 0.78 9.93 18.25
CA ASP A 128 1.03 11.33 18.59
C ASP A 128 2.54 11.69 18.59
N ASP A 129 3.39 10.81 18.05
CA ASP A 129 4.85 10.93 18.05
C ASP A 129 5.48 10.51 16.71
N ASP A 130 6.78 10.75 16.57
CA ASP A 130 7.53 10.55 15.31
C ASP A 130 8.04 9.10 15.14
N ARG A 131 7.58 8.13 15.94
CA ARG A 131 8.14 6.76 15.91
C ARG A 131 8.05 6.07 14.56
N ILE A 132 7.00 6.34 13.78
CA ILE A 132 6.84 5.79 12.43
C ILE A 132 8.04 6.19 11.55
N VAL A 133 8.31 7.48 11.52
CA VAL A 133 9.37 8.10 10.72
C VAL A 133 10.75 7.69 11.25
N GLN A 134 10.93 7.68 12.56
CA GLN A 134 12.16 7.23 13.21
C GLN A 134 12.46 5.75 12.88
N CYS A 135 11.48 4.85 13.02
CA CYS A 135 11.68 3.43 12.77
C CYS A 135 12.08 3.11 11.34
N LEU A 136 11.46 3.77 10.36
CA LEU A 136 11.83 3.59 8.96
C LEU A 136 13.30 3.96 8.71
N ASP A 137 13.80 5.02 9.35
CA ASP A 137 15.21 5.40 9.23
C ASP A 137 16.14 4.40 9.91
N GLU A 138 15.79 4.02 11.13
CA GLU A 138 16.60 3.13 11.95
C GLU A 138 16.77 1.75 11.28
N VAL A 139 15.71 1.19 10.70
CA VAL A 139 15.82 -0.09 9.98
C VAL A 139 16.65 0.04 8.70
N LEU A 140 16.54 1.16 7.97
CA LEU A 140 17.34 1.38 6.75
C LEU A 140 18.83 1.60 7.06
N ALA A 141 19.14 2.13 8.24
CA ALA A 141 20.48 2.27 8.78
C ALA A 141 20.99 0.99 9.48
N CYS A 142 20.13 0.02 9.74
CA CYS A 142 20.38 -1.14 10.61
C CYS A 142 20.85 -0.75 12.02
N ASP A 143 20.33 0.35 12.57
CA ASP A 143 20.62 0.86 13.93
C ASP A 143 19.30 1.01 14.70
N VAL A 144 18.69 -0.14 15.01
CA VAL A 144 17.32 -0.21 15.55
C VAL A 144 17.31 -0.01 17.07
N SER A 145 16.62 1.04 17.51
CA SER A 145 16.50 1.38 18.92
C SER A 145 15.47 0.49 19.64
N PRO A 146 15.56 0.37 20.98
CA PRO A 146 14.52 -0.29 21.78
C PRO A 146 13.13 0.33 21.57
N THR A 147 13.04 1.65 21.37
CA THR A 147 11.79 2.34 21.06
C THR A 147 11.16 1.81 19.77
N CYS A 148 11.98 1.49 18.77
CA CYS A 148 11.47 0.95 17.52
C CYS A 148 11.01 -0.51 17.67
N ILE A 149 11.71 -1.31 18.49
CA ILE A 149 11.24 -2.65 18.85
C ILE A 149 9.89 -2.56 19.57
N GLU A 150 9.75 -1.69 20.56
CA GLU A 150 8.48 -1.47 21.27
C GLU A 150 7.35 -1.04 20.31
N TYR A 151 7.66 -0.19 19.32
CA TYR A 151 6.70 0.20 18.28
C TYR A 151 6.23 -1.00 17.44
N LEU A 152 7.15 -1.87 17.02
CA LEU A 152 6.84 -3.07 16.24
C LEU A 152 6.10 -4.15 17.07
N GLU A 153 6.14 -4.06 18.40
CA GLU A 153 5.42 -4.98 19.30
C GLU A 153 3.98 -4.54 19.61
N LEU A 154 3.55 -3.34 19.18
CA LEU A 154 2.17 -2.89 19.39
C LEU A 154 1.19 -3.73 18.56
N ASP A 155 0.47 -4.64 19.22
CA ASP A 155 -0.51 -5.55 18.62
C ASP A 155 -1.85 -4.89 18.26
N ASP A 156 -2.18 -3.77 18.90
CA ASP A 156 -3.50 -3.15 18.89
C ASP A 156 -3.64 -1.99 17.91
N ARG A 157 -2.78 -1.96 16.88
CA ARG A 157 -2.68 -0.88 15.90
C ARG A 157 -3.37 -1.19 14.59
N TRP A 158 -3.83 -0.12 13.97
CA TRP A 158 -4.70 -0.12 12.80
C TRP A 158 -4.31 1.00 11.82
N GLY A 159 -4.96 1.03 10.67
CA GLY A 159 -4.82 2.04 9.63
C GLY A 159 -3.37 2.32 9.27
N TYR A 160 -3.06 3.61 9.23
CA TYR A 160 -1.74 4.11 8.89
C TYR A 160 -0.63 3.55 9.79
N VAL A 161 -0.89 3.38 11.09
CA VAL A 161 0.11 2.86 12.03
C VAL A 161 0.48 1.41 11.68
N LEU A 162 -0.53 0.58 11.40
CA LEU A 162 -0.35 -0.83 11.07
C LEU A 162 0.39 -1.03 9.75
N THR A 163 0.01 -0.30 8.69
CA THR A 163 0.71 -0.40 7.40
C THR A 163 2.16 0.04 7.52
N HIS A 164 2.47 1.00 8.38
CA HIS A 164 3.83 1.45 8.63
C HIS A 164 4.65 0.49 9.51
N GLN A 165 4.03 -0.23 10.45
CA GLN A 165 4.69 -1.33 11.14
C GLN A 165 5.08 -2.44 10.14
N ALA A 166 4.15 -2.79 9.24
CA ALA A 166 4.39 -3.78 8.20
C ALA A 166 5.51 -3.36 7.24
N VAL A 167 5.49 -2.13 6.71
CA VAL A 167 6.52 -1.66 5.78
C VAL A 167 7.89 -1.53 6.45
N THR A 168 7.93 -1.23 7.76
CA THR A 168 9.18 -1.24 8.54
C THR A 168 9.82 -2.64 8.54
N LEU A 169 9.03 -3.72 8.73
CA LEU A 169 9.56 -5.09 8.61
C LEU A 169 10.02 -5.42 7.18
N VAL A 170 9.30 -4.94 6.17
CA VAL A 170 9.65 -5.13 4.75
C VAL A 170 10.99 -4.44 4.45
N PHE A 171 11.19 -3.21 4.90
CA PHE A 171 12.45 -2.50 4.71
C PHE A 171 13.60 -3.16 5.44
N ALA A 172 13.40 -3.56 6.71
CA ALA A 172 14.39 -4.33 7.46
C ALA A 172 14.80 -5.60 6.69
N ARG A 173 13.83 -6.32 6.11
CA ARG A 173 14.07 -7.52 5.30
C ARG A 173 14.90 -7.22 4.05
N TRP A 174 14.56 -6.17 3.31
CA TRP A 174 15.25 -5.79 2.07
C TRP A 174 16.69 -5.34 2.32
N VAL A 175 16.97 -4.61 3.40
CA VAL A 175 18.34 -4.19 3.73
C VAL A 175 19.13 -5.25 4.50
N GLY A 176 18.49 -6.36 4.90
CA GLY A 176 19.11 -7.42 5.71
C GLY A 176 19.40 -7.00 7.15
N CYS A 177 18.57 -6.13 7.73
CA CYS A 177 18.66 -5.70 9.13
C CYS A 177 18.22 -6.84 10.06
N ASP A 178 19.04 -7.14 11.07
CA ASP A 178 18.62 -7.99 12.19
C ASP A 178 17.77 -7.17 13.16
N LEU A 179 16.61 -7.70 13.56
CA LEU A 179 15.67 -7.04 14.47
C LEU A 179 15.64 -7.70 15.85
N ALA A 180 16.60 -8.57 16.19
CA ALA A 180 16.67 -9.19 17.50
C ALA A 180 16.58 -8.15 18.64
N PRO A 181 15.75 -8.39 19.68
CA PRO A 181 15.13 -9.67 20.04
C PRO A 181 13.73 -9.92 19.42
N LEU A 182 13.27 -9.10 18.50
CA LEU A 182 11.93 -9.23 17.91
C LEU A 182 11.74 -10.58 17.23
N ASP A 183 10.65 -11.28 17.54
CA ASP A 183 10.22 -12.46 16.78
C ASP A 183 9.54 -12.00 15.48
N VAL A 184 10.36 -11.77 14.45
CA VAL A 184 9.92 -11.26 13.14
C VAL A 184 8.83 -12.13 12.52
N GLU A 185 8.90 -13.45 12.68
CA GLU A 185 7.88 -14.35 12.11
C GLU A 185 6.54 -14.19 12.83
N ALA A 186 6.54 -14.16 14.16
CA ALA A 186 5.32 -13.91 14.93
C ALA A 186 4.70 -12.55 14.58
N ARG A 187 5.51 -11.49 14.43
CA ARG A 187 5.03 -10.16 14.04
C ARG A 187 4.46 -10.11 12.63
N ARG A 188 5.16 -10.71 11.67
CA ARG A 188 4.71 -10.84 10.28
C ARG A 188 3.30 -11.44 10.22
N ARG A 189 3.07 -12.53 10.95
CA ARG A 189 1.77 -13.21 11.04
C ARG A 189 0.69 -12.34 11.70
N THR A 190 1.02 -11.67 12.81
CA THR A 190 0.07 -10.75 13.49
C THR A 190 -0.33 -9.60 12.58
N PHE A 191 0.62 -8.92 11.95
CA PHE A 191 0.33 -7.82 11.04
C PHE A 191 -0.54 -8.29 9.88
N ALA A 192 -0.24 -9.44 9.27
CA ALA A 192 -1.06 -9.96 8.19
C ALA A 192 -2.50 -10.27 8.63
N ALA A 193 -2.71 -10.87 9.81
CA ALA A 193 -4.06 -11.08 10.34
C ALA A 193 -4.81 -9.75 10.55
N ASN A 194 -4.13 -8.73 11.09
CA ASN A 194 -4.72 -7.40 11.28
C ASN A 194 -5.03 -6.71 9.95
N LEU A 195 -4.13 -6.77 8.95
CA LEU A 195 -4.33 -6.16 7.63
C LEU A 195 -5.54 -6.78 6.90
N ILE A 196 -5.74 -8.09 7.02
CA ILE A 196 -6.95 -8.77 6.50
C ILE A 196 -8.20 -8.25 7.19
N ALA A 197 -8.19 -8.19 8.53
CA ALA A 197 -9.33 -7.67 9.29
C ALA A 197 -9.67 -6.22 8.93
N GLU A 198 -8.67 -5.39 8.60
CA GLU A 198 -8.90 -4.03 8.08
C GLU A 198 -9.51 -4.01 6.69
N LEU A 199 -9.01 -4.84 5.76
CA LEU A 199 -9.57 -4.92 4.40
C LEU A 199 -11.02 -5.39 4.40
N GLU A 200 -11.38 -6.27 5.33
CA GLU A 200 -12.77 -6.70 5.52
C GLU A 200 -13.65 -5.60 6.14
N ALA A 201 -13.11 -4.82 7.08
CA ALA A 201 -13.84 -3.76 7.77
C ALA A 201 -13.98 -2.47 6.94
N ASP A 202 -13.01 -2.18 6.07
CA ASP A 202 -12.88 -0.98 5.25
C ASP A 202 -12.54 -1.36 3.80
N PRO A 203 -13.54 -1.79 3.00
CA PRO A 203 -13.32 -2.33 1.66
C PRO A 203 -13.20 -1.26 0.57
N TYR A 204 -13.07 0.03 0.95
CA TYR A 204 -13.01 1.11 -0.03
C TYR A 204 -11.61 1.21 -0.64
N ALA A 205 -11.51 1.12 -1.97
CA ALA A 205 -10.25 1.20 -2.71
C ALA A 205 -9.69 2.63 -2.74
N TRP A 206 -9.08 3.04 -1.64
CA TRP A 206 -8.29 4.27 -1.51
C TRP A 206 -6.91 3.94 -0.95
N ASP A 207 -6.12 4.94 -0.59
CA ASP A 207 -4.68 4.81 -0.27
C ASP A 207 -4.35 3.64 0.67
N LEU A 208 -4.95 3.62 1.87
CA LEU A 208 -4.73 2.56 2.86
C LEU A 208 -5.16 1.17 2.38
N PHE A 209 -6.17 1.05 1.50
CA PHE A 209 -6.56 -0.23 0.93
C PHE A 209 -5.43 -0.80 0.07
N TYR A 210 -4.80 0.03 -0.76
CA TYR A 210 -3.68 -0.37 -1.60
C TYR A 210 -2.48 -0.77 -0.73
N GLU A 211 -2.17 0.02 0.30
CA GLU A 211 -1.09 -0.30 1.25
C GLU A 211 -1.29 -1.65 1.90
N ARG A 212 -2.51 -1.95 2.40
CA ARG A 212 -2.80 -3.23 3.06
C ARG A 212 -2.59 -4.42 2.13
N VAL A 213 -3.06 -4.34 0.89
CA VAL A 213 -2.88 -5.41 -0.11
C VAL A 213 -1.40 -5.57 -0.48
N ALA A 214 -0.69 -4.45 -0.71
CA ALA A 214 0.74 -4.48 -1.02
C ALA A 214 1.55 -5.11 0.12
N MET A 215 1.29 -4.70 1.36
CA MET A 215 1.98 -5.19 2.55
C MET A 215 1.66 -6.66 2.83
N LEU A 216 0.42 -7.13 2.64
CA LEU A 216 0.09 -8.55 2.77
C LEU A 216 0.94 -9.43 1.85
N GLY A 217 1.12 -9.00 0.60
CA GLY A 217 1.96 -9.70 -0.36
C GLY A 217 3.43 -9.66 0.03
N GLU A 218 3.95 -8.50 0.44
CA GLU A 218 5.36 -8.34 0.86
C GLU A 218 5.71 -9.14 2.10
N LEU A 219 4.78 -9.21 3.05
CA LEU A 219 4.88 -10.03 4.24
C LEU A 219 4.76 -11.53 3.91
N GLY A 220 4.68 -11.94 2.64
CA GLY A 220 4.69 -13.35 2.24
C GLY A 220 3.34 -14.05 2.38
N PHE A 221 2.22 -13.30 2.44
CA PHE A 221 0.87 -13.85 2.51
C PHE A 221 0.05 -13.53 1.25
N ALA A 222 0.69 -13.46 0.09
CA ALA A 222 0.01 -13.23 -1.19
C ALA A 222 -1.14 -14.22 -1.45
N SER A 223 -1.02 -15.48 -0.99
CA SER A 223 -2.08 -16.49 -1.10
C SER A 223 -3.31 -16.23 -0.23
N ALA A 224 -3.23 -15.31 0.74
CA ALA A 224 -4.35 -14.89 1.58
C ALA A 224 -5.04 -13.63 1.06
N ILE A 225 -4.55 -13.02 -0.03
CA ILE A 225 -5.19 -11.88 -0.67
C ILE A 225 -6.43 -12.37 -1.42
N ASP A 226 -7.62 -11.90 -1.03
CA ASP A 226 -8.86 -12.22 -1.74
C ASP A 226 -8.79 -11.67 -3.18
N PRO A 227 -9.00 -12.49 -4.23
CA PRO A 227 -9.04 -12.02 -5.61
C PRO A 227 -10.01 -10.83 -5.84
N ALA A 228 -11.09 -10.73 -5.06
CA ALA A 228 -12.03 -9.63 -5.13
C ALA A 228 -11.42 -8.27 -4.74
N TRP A 229 -10.32 -8.26 -3.98
CA TRP A 229 -9.58 -7.04 -3.65
C TRP A 229 -8.80 -6.51 -4.85
N PHE A 230 -8.20 -7.37 -5.67
CA PHE A 230 -7.60 -6.94 -6.94
C PHE A 230 -8.67 -6.36 -7.88
N GLU A 231 -9.84 -7.00 -7.96
CA GLU A 231 -10.97 -6.46 -8.73
C GLU A 231 -11.43 -5.08 -8.23
N THR A 232 -11.34 -4.87 -6.92
CA THR A 232 -11.65 -3.58 -6.30
C THR A 232 -10.63 -2.51 -6.68
N ILE A 233 -9.34 -2.84 -6.71
CA ILE A 233 -8.27 -1.95 -7.24
C ILE A 233 -8.52 -1.64 -8.72
N LEU A 234 -8.74 -2.67 -9.55
CA LEU A 234 -8.93 -2.48 -10.99
C LEU A 234 -10.13 -1.61 -11.34
N ARG A 235 -11.20 -1.65 -10.54
CA ARG A 235 -12.39 -0.79 -10.70
C ARG A 235 -12.17 0.65 -10.21
N ALA A 236 -11.27 0.86 -9.26
CA ALA A 236 -10.98 2.18 -8.71
C ALA A 236 -10.08 3.02 -9.61
N GLN A 237 -9.34 2.39 -10.53
CA GLN A 237 -8.49 3.10 -11.48
C GLN A 237 -9.32 4.04 -12.36
N THR A 238 -8.90 5.30 -12.45
CA THR A 238 -9.57 6.31 -13.27
C THR A 238 -9.34 6.04 -14.76
N ALA A 239 -10.08 6.76 -15.62
CA ALA A 239 -9.88 6.67 -17.07
C ALA A 239 -8.47 7.07 -17.52
N GLU A 240 -7.77 7.89 -16.73
CA GLU A 240 -6.39 8.32 -16.98
C GLU A 240 -5.35 7.28 -16.55
N GLY A 241 -5.75 6.22 -15.84
CA GLY A 241 -4.85 5.17 -15.36
C GLY A 241 -4.34 5.37 -13.94
N CYS A 242 -4.74 6.43 -13.26
CA CYS A 242 -4.25 6.78 -11.93
C CYS A 242 -5.25 6.49 -10.81
N PHE A 243 -4.81 6.70 -9.57
CA PHE A 243 -5.58 6.49 -8.36
C PHE A 243 -5.56 7.73 -7.48
N SER A 244 -6.70 7.99 -6.83
CA SER A 244 -6.88 9.09 -5.87
C SER A 244 -6.65 8.61 -4.44
N PRO A 245 -6.15 9.47 -3.53
CA PRO A 245 -5.95 9.11 -2.13
C PRO A 245 -7.26 8.96 -1.35
N MET A 246 -8.33 9.66 -1.78
CA MET A 246 -9.69 9.59 -1.24
C MET A 246 -10.73 9.88 -2.34
N PRO A 247 -12.04 9.67 -2.12
CA PRO A 247 -13.07 10.00 -3.08
C PRO A 247 -13.12 11.49 -3.37
N GLY A 248 -13.12 11.84 -4.65
CA GLY A 248 -13.23 13.22 -5.10
C GLY A 248 -11.90 13.98 -5.12
N ASP A 249 -10.85 13.44 -4.51
CA ASP A 249 -9.50 14.00 -4.61
C ASP A 249 -8.91 13.74 -6.01
N PRO A 250 -8.02 14.62 -6.49
CA PRO A 250 -7.30 14.38 -7.74
C PRO A 250 -6.39 13.15 -7.63
N CYS A 251 -6.01 12.60 -8.77
CA CYS A 251 -5.00 11.55 -8.83
C CYS A 251 -3.68 11.98 -8.18
N HIS A 252 -2.99 11.04 -7.54
CA HIS A 252 -1.74 11.30 -6.85
C HIS A 252 -0.71 10.18 -7.10
N PRO A 253 0.60 10.50 -7.21
CA PRO A 253 1.65 9.51 -7.43
C PRO A 253 1.69 8.42 -6.36
N HIS A 254 1.59 8.79 -5.08
CA HIS A 254 1.63 7.83 -3.97
C HIS A 254 0.61 6.68 -4.09
N PRO A 255 -0.73 6.90 -4.05
CA PRO A 255 -1.70 5.82 -4.18
C PRO A 255 -1.60 5.10 -5.53
N THR A 256 -1.15 5.80 -6.59
CA THR A 256 -0.93 5.16 -7.91
C THR A 256 0.23 4.18 -7.89
N GLY A 257 1.34 4.56 -7.24
CA GLY A 257 2.48 3.70 -6.99
C GLY A 257 2.10 2.52 -6.10
N VAL A 258 1.48 2.77 -4.95
CA VAL A 258 1.09 1.69 -4.02
C VAL A 258 0.07 0.74 -4.66
N ALA A 259 -0.85 1.22 -5.50
CA ALA A 259 -1.73 0.34 -6.27
C ALA A 259 -0.96 -0.56 -7.25
N LEU A 260 0.08 -0.05 -7.92
CA LEU A 260 0.99 -0.90 -8.71
C LEU A 260 1.69 -1.94 -7.84
N TRP A 261 2.15 -1.54 -6.64
CA TRP A 261 2.77 -2.45 -5.68
C TRP A 261 1.79 -3.58 -5.29
N ALA A 262 0.54 -3.25 -4.96
CA ALA A 262 -0.50 -4.23 -4.68
C ALA A 262 -0.73 -5.17 -5.87
N LEU A 263 -0.91 -4.62 -7.07
CA LEU A 263 -1.13 -5.41 -8.30
C LEU A 263 0.07 -6.29 -8.68
N ALA A 264 1.28 -6.00 -8.19
CA ALA A 264 2.45 -6.85 -8.38
C ALA A 264 2.29 -8.26 -7.76
N HIS A 265 1.37 -8.38 -6.80
CA HIS A 265 1.06 -9.64 -6.09
C HIS A 265 -0.17 -10.36 -6.63
N ALA A 266 -0.82 -9.82 -7.66
CA ALA A 266 -1.92 -10.53 -8.30
C ALA A 266 -1.41 -11.85 -8.91
N PRO A 267 -2.21 -12.94 -8.88
CA PRO A 267 -1.90 -14.16 -9.59
C PRO A 267 -1.52 -13.90 -11.05
N ALA A 268 -0.65 -14.73 -11.61
CA ALA A 268 -0.50 -14.81 -13.06
C ALA A 268 -1.71 -15.56 -13.61
N ASP A 269 -2.33 -15.02 -14.67
CA ASP A 269 -3.39 -15.71 -15.42
C ASP A 269 -2.83 -16.80 -16.34
#